data_AF-A0A925NXY6-F1
#
_entry.id   AF-A0A925NXY6-F1
#
_cell.length_a   1.000
_cell.length_b   1.000
_cell.length_c   1.000
_cell.angle_alpha   90.00
_cell.angle_beta   90.00
_cell.angle_gamma   90.00
#
_symmetry.space_group_name_H-M   'P 1'
#
loop_
_entity.id
_entity.type
_entity.pdbx_description
1 polymer ?
#
loop_
_entity_poly.entity_id
_entity_poly.type
_entity_poly.pdbx_seq_one_letter_code
_entity_poly.pdbx_strand_id
1 'polypeptide(L)'
;MQKYLNQLIDDMHHAATQVPQSRIMEGEFDPSYMMELEDMEELPMSEWFGLSKELFPPSDRLNADQLTLMAEEFEKLWGAFSFDPYFPEGLPARRRYELMRDYLDHKCTHWPGGWIHTFEFCNYEPENCPFGNEYCRCRDLELNISLDENISRSTAEDLPF
;
A
#
# COMPACT_ATOMS: atom_id res chain seq x y z
N MET A 1 25.22 5.01 9.07
CA MET A 1 23.89 4.69 8.53
C MET A 1 23.98 4.00 7.18
N GLN A 2 24.59 4.60 6.14
CA GLN A 2 24.57 4.04 4.79
C GLN A 2 24.95 2.56 4.67
N LYS A 3 26.04 2.12 5.32
CA LYS A 3 26.45 0.70 5.31
C LYS A 3 25.36 -0.25 5.83
N TYR A 4 24.59 0.18 6.83
CA TYR A 4 23.49 -0.59 7.38
C TYR A 4 22.33 -0.70 6.39
N LEU A 5 21.96 0.41 5.75
CA LEU A 5 20.92 0.40 4.73
C LEU A 5 21.29 -0.49 3.55
N ASN A 6 22.55 -0.49 3.11
CA ASN A 6 22.99 -1.38 2.04
C ASN A 6 22.79 -2.86 2.42
N GLN A 7 23.15 -3.25 3.64
CA GLN A 7 22.90 -4.62 4.12
C GLN A 7 21.40 -4.94 4.16
N LEU A 8 20.59 -4.01 4.68
CA LEU A 8 19.14 -4.20 4.72
C LEU A 8 18.55 -4.36 3.32
N ILE A 9 19.02 -3.57 2.35
CA ILE A 9 18.60 -3.69 0.94
C ILE A 9 19.00 -5.04 0.36
N ASP A 10 20.21 -5.52 0.63
CA ASP A 10 20.64 -6.87 0.22
C ASP A 10 19.73 -7.95 0.83
N ASP A 11 19.34 -7.80 2.09
CA ASP A 11 18.42 -8.70 2.78
C ASP A 11 17.00 -8.64 2.16
N MET A 12 16.52 -7.44 1.79
CA MET A 12 15.24 -7.25 1.09
C MET A 12 15.26 -7.89 -0.30
N HIS A 13 16.35 -7.75 -1.05
CA HIS A 13 16.52 -8.41 -2.35
C HIS A 13 16.54 -9.91 -2.19
N HIS A 14 17.20 -10.43 -1.16
CA HIS A 14 17.18 -11.86 -0.88
C HIS A 14 15.76 -12.35 -0.56
N ALA A 15 15.04 -11.66 0.32
CA ALA A 15 13.64 -11.97 0.65
C ALA A 15 12.75 -11.99 -0.59
N ALA A 16 12.89 -11.03 -1.50
CA ALA A 16 12.16 -10.96 -2.76
C ALA A 16 12.39 -12.17 -3.69
N THR A 17 13.43 -12.97 -3.47
CA THR A 17 13.67 -14.24 -4.21
C THR A 17 13.03 -15.46 -3.55
N GLN A 18 12.57 -15.34 -2.30
CA GLN A 18 12.02 -16.45 -1.50
C GLN A 18 10.49 -16.45 -1.46
N VAL A 19 9.85 -15.74 -2.39
CA VAL A 19 8.38 -15.59 -2.45
C VAL A 19 7.73 -16.97 -2.64
N PRO A 20 6.73 -17.33 -1.81
CA PRO A 20 5.97 -18.58 -1.98
C PRO A 20 5.39 -18.70 -3.40
N GLN A 21 5.56 -19.86 -4.02
CA GLN A 21 5.13 -20.10 -5.39
C GLN A 21 3.69 -20.64 -5.45
N SER A 22 2.97 -20.26 -6.50
CA SER A 22 1.63 -20.79 -6.77
C SER A 22 1.71 -22.24 -7.20
N ARG A 23 0.69 -23.04 -6.83
CA ARG A 23 0.54 -24.40 -7.35
C ARG A 23 -0.11 -24.46 -8.73
N ILE A 24 -0.79 -23.39 -9.13
CA ILE A 24 -1.43 -23.24 -10.44
C ILE A 24 -0.68 -22.24 -11.30
N MET A 25 -0.78 -22.35 -12.63
CA MET A 25 -0.18 -21.36 -13.52
C MET A 25 -0.92 -20.03 -13.42
N GLU A 26 -0.22 -18.94 -13.71
CA GLU A 26 -0.82 -17.60 -13.78
C GLU A 26 -1.96 -17.59 -14.81
N GLY A 27 -3.11 -17.05 -14.42
CA GLY A 27 -4.32 -17.00 -15.24
C GLY A 27 -5.16 -18.29 -15.26
N GLU A 28 -4.69 -19.37 -14.63
CA GLU A 28 -5.53 -20.54 -14.38
C GLU A 28 -6.46 -20.32 -13.19
N PHE A 29 -7.55 -21.07 -13.16
CA PHE A 29 -8.54 -21.01 -12.10
C PHE A 29 -8.81 -22.41 -11.55
N ASP A 30 -8.52 -22.60 -10.28
CA ASP A 30 -8.84 -23.82 -9.53
C ASP A 30 -9.67 -23.42 -8.29
N PRO A 31 -10.98 -23.73 -8.26
CA PRO A 31 -11.84 -23.43 -7.11
C PRO A 31 -11.35 -24.04 -5.80
N SER A 32 -10.74 -25.23 -5.85
CA SER A 32 -10.23 -25.90 -4.65
C SER A 32 -9.01 -25.16 -4.09
N TYR A 33 -8.15 -24.64 -4.98
CA TYR A 33 -7.00 -23.85 -4.55
C TYR A 33 -7.40 -22.51 -3.97
N MET A 34 -8.39 -21.85 -4.56
CA MET A 34 -8.88 -20.58 -4.02
C MET A 34 -9.44 -20.74 -2.61
N MET A 35 -10.23 -21.79 -2.36
CA MET A 35 -10.73 -22.09 -1.03
C MET A 35 -9.60 -22.35 -0.03
N GLU A 36 -8.54 -23.05 -0.43
CA GLU A 36 -7.36 -23.24 0.41
C GLU A 36 -6.62 -21.92 0.71
N LEU A 37 -6.51 -21.01 -0.27
CA LEU A 37 -5.90 -19.69 -0.08
C LEU A 37 -6.74 -18.80 0.85
N GLU A 38 -8.07 -18.89 0.76
CA GLU A 38 -8.98 -18.18 1.67
C GLU A 38 -8.88 -18.69 3.12
N ASP A 39 -8.63 -19.99 3.30
CA ASP A 39 -8.46 -20.62 4.61
C ASP A 39 -7.04 -20.46 5.19
N MET A 40 -6.10 -19.85 4.45
CA MET A 40 -4.76 -19.59 4.96
C MET A 40 -4.75 -18.59 6.11
N GLU A 41 -3.89 -18.85 7.10
CA GLU A 41 -3.69 -17.94 8.22
C GLU A 41 -3.14 -16.58 7.75
N GLU A 42 -3.72 -15.50 8.29
CA GLU A 42 -3.17 -14.16 8.11
C GLU A 42 -1.92 -13.98 8.98
N LEU A 43 -0.79 -13.72 8.33
CA LEU A 43 0.48 -13.45 8.99
C LEU A 43 0.85 -11.96 8.86
N PRO A 44 1.57 -11.39 9.83
CA PRO A 44 2.19 -10.08 9.67
C PRO A 44 3.05 -10.03 8.39
N MET A 45 3.04 -8.91 7.66
CA MET A 45 3.85 -8.75 6.45
C MET A 45 5.35 -8.98 6.72
N SER A 46 5.84 -8.58 7.89
CA SER A 46 7.21 -8.87 8.34
C SER A 46 7.55 -10.36 8.38
N GLU A 47 6.58 -11.23 8.71
CA GLU A 47 6.77 -12.69 8.68
C GLU A 47 6.82 -13.21 7.25
N TRP A 48 5.96 -12.71 6.35
CA TRP A 48 6.03 -13.04 4.92
C TRP A 48 7.38 -12.67 4.31
N PHE A 49 7.91 -11.50 4.66
CA PHE A 49 9.20 -11.03 4.17
C PHE A 49 10.39 -11.70 4.87
N GLY A 50 10.17 -12.32 6.04
CA GLY A 50 11.25 -12.78 6.91
C GLY A 50 12.12 -11.64 7.46
N LEU A 51 11.59 -10.41 7.52
CA LEU A 51 12.28 -9.20 7.94
C LEU A 51 11.46 -8.47 9.01
N SER A 52 11.98 -8.42 10.23
CA SER A 52 11.30 -7.76 11.34
C SER A 52 11.29 -6.24 11.19
N LYS A 53 10.25 -5.58 11.70
CA LYS A 53 10.08 -4.12 11.63
C LYS A 53 11.22 -3.35 12.29
N GLU A 54 11.88 -3.91 13.29
CA GLU A 54 13.00 -3.31 14.02
C GLU A 54 14.25 -3.15 13.14
N LEU A 55 14.37 -3.94 12.07
CA LEU A 55 15.43 -3.78 11.07
C LEU A 55 15.25 -2.49 10.26
N PHE A 56 14.03 -1.94 10.20
CA PHE A 56 13.74 -0.74 9.44
C PHE A 56 13.87 0.50 10.33
N PRO A 57 14.89 1.35 10.09
CA PRO A 57 15.16 2.49 10.96
C PRO A 57 14.02 3.52 10.92
N PRO A 58 13.70 4.19 12.04
CA PRO A 58 12.72 5.26 12.03
C PRO A 58 13.15 6.37 11.05
N SER A 59 12.17 7.00 10.38
CA SER A 59 12.41 7.98 9.32
C SER A 59 13.30 9.15 9.74
N ASP A 60 13.23 9.57 11.00
CA ASP A 60 14.05 10.64 11.58
C ASP A 60 15.56 10.35 11.62
N ARG A 61 15.96 9.10 11.38
CA ARG A 61 17.38 8.70 11.30
C ARG A 61 17.91 8.66 9.86
N LEU A 62 17.06 8.91 8.88
CA LEU A 62 17.37 8.86 7.46
C LEU A 62 17.35 10.27 6.88
N ASN A 63 18.28 10.53 5.96
CA ASN A 63 18.22 11.75 5.16
C ASN A 63 17.24 11.58 3.98
N ALA A 64 17.00 12.65 3.22
CA ALA A 64 16.05 12.63 2.11
C ALA A 64 16.39 11.58 1.03
N ASP A 65 17.66 11.49 0.62
CA ASP A 65 18.10 10.52 -0.39
C ASP A 65 17.91 9.07 0.08
N GLN A 66 18.21 8.82 1.37
CA GLN A 66 18.01 7.52 2.00
C GLN A 66 16.54 7.16 2.12
N LEU A 67 15.66 8.12 2.44
CA LEU A 67 14.22 7.88 2.49
C LEU A 67 13.65 7.53 1.11
N THR A 68 14.09 8.25 0.07
CA THR A 68 13.72 7.93 -1.32
C THR A 68 14.17 6.53 -1.70
N LEU A 69 15.46 6.21 -1.48
CA LEU A 69 15.99 4.88 -1.75
C LEU A 69 15.22 3.80 -0.99
N MET A 70 15.04 3.97 0.32
CA MET A 70 14.36 2.97 1.14
C MET A 70 12.89 2.80 0.73
N ALA A 71 12.17 3.87 0.39
CA ALA A 71 10.79 3.75 -0.10
C ALA A 71 10.72 2.95 -1.40
N GLU A 72 11.60 3.23 -2.36
CA GLU A 72 11.67 2.52 -3.64
C GLU A 72 12.03 1.04 -3.47
N GLU A 73 13.01 0.72 -2.60
CA GLU A 73 13.37 -0.66 -2.32
C GLU A 73 12.24 -1.41 -1.59
N PHE A 74 11.46 -0.70 -0.77
CA PHE A 74 10.32 -1.30 -0.09
C PHE A 74 9.19 -1.65 -1.03
N GLU A 75 8.88 -0.75 -1.98
CA GLU A 75 7.89 -1.00 -3.04
C GLU A 75 8.30 -2.19 -3.91
N LYS A 76 9.60 -2.35 -4.20
CA LYS A 76 10.10 -3.55 -4.91
C LYS A 76 9.91 -4.82 -4.10
N LEU A 77 10.21 -4.79 -2.79
CA LEU A 77 9.98 -5.93 -1.91
C LEU A 77 8.50 -6.30 -1.87
N TRP A 78 7.61 -5.34 -1.62
CA TRP A 78 6.16 -5.55 -1.61
C TRP A 78 5.67 -6.12 -2.94
N GLY A 79 6.11 -5.52 -4.06
CA GLY A 79 5.75 -5.98 -5.40
C GLY A 79 6.20 -7.41 -5.70
N ALA A 80 7.32 -7.88 -5.15
CA ALA A 80 7.75 -9.26 -5.29
C ALA A 80 6.74 -10.26 -4.68
N PHE A 81 6.07 -9.86 -3.59
CA PHE A 81 4.99 -10.60 -2.95
C PHE A 81 3.61 -10.26 -3.53
N SER A 82 3.55 -9.62 -4.72
CA SER A 82 2.31 -9.13 -5.33
C SER A 82 1.49 -8.20 -4.44
N PHE A 83 2.14 -7.51 -3.51
CA PHE A 83 1.55 -6.49 -2.67
C PHE A 83 1.76 -5.12 -3.30
N ASP A 84 0.66 -4.41 -3.57
CA ASP A 84 0.68 -3.12 -4.25
C ASP A 84 0.22 -2.01 -3.30
N PRO A 85 1.13 -1.21 -2.73
CA PRO A 85 0.75 -0.11 -1.86
C PRO A 85 0.15 1.05 -2.68
N TYR A 86 -1.12 1.36 -2.43
CA TYR A 86 -1.80 2.43 -3.16
C TYR A 86 -1.52 3.81 -2.56
N PHE A 87 -0.80 4.65 -3.31
CA PHE A 87 -0.45 6.01 -2.90
C PHE A 87 -1.05 7.08 -3.84
N PRO A 88 -1.45 8.25 -3.31
CA PRO A 88 -1.75 9.40 -4.15
C PRO A 88 -0.49 9.92 -4.85
N GLU A 89 -0.66 10.49 -6.04
CA GLU A 89 0.42 11.08 -6.82
C GLU A 89 1.14 12.18 -6.03
N GLY A 90 2.48 12.16 -6.07
CA GLY A 90 3.33 13.18 -5.43
C GLY A 90 3.52 12.99 -3.92
N LEU A 91 3.04 11.90 -3.31
CA LEU A 91 3.25 11.63 -1.89
C LEU A 91 4.77 11.56 -1.58
N PRO A 92 5.27 12.28 -0.55
CA PRO A 92 6.69 12.35 -0.26
C PRO A 92 7.22 10.96 0.14
N ALA A 93 8.45 10.66 -0.27
CA ALA A 93 9.10 9.38 0.04
C ALA A 93 9.11 9.07 1.55
N ARG A 94 9.25 10.11 2.39
CA ARG A 94 9.17 9.95 3.86
C ARG A 94 7.85 9.31 4.29
N ARG A 95 6.72 9.78 3.74
CA ARG A 95 5.39 9.26 4.09
C ARG A 95 5.16 7.87 3.52
N ARG A 96 5.56 7.61 2.27
CA ARG A 96 5.51 6.25 1.68
C ARG A 96 6.28 5.25 2.55
N TYR A 97 7.51 5.59 2.92
CA TYR A 97 8.36 4.77 3.78
C TYR A 97 7.72 4.49 5.14
N GLU A 98 7.21 5.54 5.81
CA GLU A 98 6.57 5.39 7.13
C GLU A 98 5.34 4.48 7.07
N LEU A 99 4.47 4.66 6.07
CA LEU A 99 3.26 3.84 5.90
C LEU A 99 3.59 2.37 5.65
N MET A 100 4.51 2.06 4.73
CA MET A 100 4.93 0.68 4.48
C MET A 100 5.62 0.06 5.69
N ARG A 101 6.44 0.83 6.40
CA ARG A 101 7.11 0.35 7.62
C ARG A 101 6.09 0.06 8.72
N ASP A 102 5.04 0.87 8.85
CA ASP A 102 4.00 0.65 9.84
C ASP A 102 3.15 -0.59 9.52
N TYR A 103 2.92 -0.86 8.24
CA TYR A 103 2.23 -2.04 7.74
C TYR A 103 3.01 -3.35 7.86
N LEU A 104 4.29 -3.33 8.26
CA LEU A 104 5.00 -4.58 8.55
C LEU A 104 4.35 -5.44 9.65
N ASP A 105 3.57 -4.82 10.52
CA ASP A 105 2.80 -5.51 11.57
C ASP A 105 1.35 -5.82 11.13
N HIS A 106 0.94 -5.33 9.95
CA HIS A 106 -0.38 -5.60 9.39
C HIS A 106 -0.46 -7.07 8.97
N LYS A 107 -1.54 -7.73 9.37
CA LYS A 107 -1.78 -9.13 9.04
C LYS A 107 -2.49 -9.22 7.70
N CYS A 108 -1.99 -10.06 6.81
CA CYS A 108 -2.63 -10.34 5.54
C CYS A 108 -2.30 -11.76 5.08
N THR A 109 -3.11 -12.25 4.15
CA THR A 109 -2.79 -13.48 3.41
C THR A 109 -2.01 -13.13 2.15
N HIS A 110 -0.94 -13.86 1.88
CA HIS A 110 -0.22 -13.80 0.61
C HIS A 110 -0.87 -14.74 -0.41
N TRP A 111 -1.28 -14.21 -1.56
CA TRP A 111 -1.94 -14.96 -2.62
C TRP A 111 -0.97 -15.15 -3.80
N PRO A 112 -0.24 -16.28 -3.85
CA PRO A 112 0.71 -16.51 -4.93
C PRO A 112 0.00 -16.72 -6.28
N GLY A 113 0.69 -16.42 -7.38
CA GLY A 113 0.20 -16.71 -8.74
C GLY A 113 -0.30 -15.51 -9.54
N GLY A 114 0.22 -14.31 -9.23
CA GLY A 114 -0.05 -13.09 -10.01
C GLY A 114 -1.28 -12.30 -9.55
N TRP A 115 -1.91 -12.69 -8.43
CA TRP A 115 -2.98 -11.93 -7.81
C TRP A 115 -2.40 -10.72 -7.08
N ILE A 116 -2.62 -9.53 -7.64
CA ILE A 116 -2.17 -8.29 -7.01
C ILE A 116 -3.12 -7.96 -5.85
N HIS A 117 -2.58 -7.91 -4.64
CA HIS A 117 -3.29 -7.42 -3.48
C HIS A 117 -2.93 -5.95 -3.26
N THR A 118 -3.87 -5.07 -3.60
CA THR A 118 -3.71 -3.63 -3.40
C THR A 118 -4.02 -3.25 -1.95
N PHE A 119 -3.08 -2.57 -1.30
CA PHE A 119 -3.24 -2.06 0.06
C PHE A 119 -3.62 -0.58 0.04
N GLU A 120 -4.86 -0.30 0.42
CA GLU A 120 -5.33 1.06 0.68
C GLU A 120 -5.01 1.44 2.13
N PHE A 121 -4.39 2.61 2.32
CA PHE A 121 -4.10 3.14 3.65
C PHE A 121 -5.24 4.01 4.20
N CYS A 122 -6.01 4.63 3.31
CA CYS A 122 -7.02 5.63 3.66
C CYS A 122 -8.38 4.97 3.93
N ASN A 123 -8.97 5.28 5.08
CA ASN A 123 -10.31 4.82 5.46
C ASN A 123 -11.44 5.79 5.02
N TYR A 124 -11.16 6.67 4.06
CA TYR A 124 -12.11 7.68 3.58
C TYR A 124 -12.58 8.67 4.67
N GLU A 125 -11.79 8.85 5.74
CA GLU A 125 -12.01 9.84 6.79
C GLU A 125 -11.06 11.04 6.61
N PRO A 126 -11.52 12.18 6.08
CA PRO A 126 -10.64 13.29 5.72
C PRO A 126 -9.91 13.95 6.90
N GLU A 127 -10.44 13.82 8.12
CA GLU A 127 -9.82 14.39 9.33
C GLU A 127 -8.67 13.51 9.86
N ASN A 128 -8.66 12.23 9.51
CA ASN A 128 -7.68 11.24 9.95
C ASN A 128 -6.87 10.68 8.76
N CYS A 129 -6.77 11.42 7.65
CA CYS A 129 -6.15 10.91 6.44
C CYS A 129 -4.65 10.61 6.67
N PRO A 130 -4.20 9.36 6.44
CA PRO A 130 -2.82 8.94 6.72
C PRO A 130 -1.80 9.60 5.79
N PHE A 131 -2.25 10.11 4.64
CA PHE A 131 -1.40 10.82 3.68
C PHE A 131 -1.15 12.29 4.07
N GLY A 132 -1.88 12.82 5.06
CA GLY A 132 -1.91 14.24 5.39
C GLY A 132 -2.88 15.03 4.53
N ASN A 133 -3.29 16.20 5.01
CA ASN A 133 -4.37 17.00 4.40
C ASN A 133 -4.08 17.43 2.96
N GLU A 134 -2.82 17.71 2.63
CA GLU A 134 -2.40 18.17 1.30
C GLU A 134 -2.47 17.09 0.21
N TYR A 135 -2.49 15.81 0.61
CA TYR A 135 -2.59 14.65 -0.28
C TYR A 135 -3.93 13.92 -0.14
N CYS A 136 -4.85 14.42 0.71
CA CYS A 136 -6.16 13.83 0.94
C CYS A 136 -7.11 14.18 -0.21
N ARG A 137 -7.54 13.17 -0.98
CA ARG A 137 -8.50 13.34 -2.08
C ARG A 137 -9.97 13.21 -1.65
N CYS A 138 -10.22 12.76 -0.42
CA CYS A 138 -11.58 12.57 0.10
C CYS A 138 -12.33 13.90 0.28
N ARG A 139 -11.62 15.01 0.57
CA ARG A 139 -12.22 16.35 0.69
C ARG A 139 -12.70 16.91 -0.66
N ASP A 140 -11.99 16.56 -1.74
CA ASP A 140 -12.35 16.99 -3.10
C ASP A 140 -13.67 16.33 -3.55
N LEU A 141 -13.96 15.12 -3.06
CA LEU A 141 -15.20 14.38 -3.34
C LEU A 141 -16.43 15.02 -2.67
N GLU A 142 -16.32 15.48 -1.42
CA GLU A 142 -17.42 16.16 -0.71
C GLU A 142 -17.82 17.49 -1.37
N LEU A 143 -16.84 18.22 -1.91
CA LEU A 143 -17.09 19.47 -2.64
C LEU A 143 -17.81 19.22 -3.97
N ASN A 144 -17.47 18.15 -4.69
CA ASN A 144 -18.11 17.85 -5.97
C ASN A 144 -19.57 17.35 -5.81
N ILE A 145 -19.85 16.52 -4.81
CA ILE A 145 -21.23 16.06 -4.53
C ILE A 145 -22.12 17.26 -4.13
N SER A 146 -21.60 18.16 -3.28
CA SER A 146 -22.37 19.35 -2.87
C SER A 146 -22.56 20.37 -4.00
N LEU A 147 -21.68 20.43 -5.00
CA LEU A 147 -21.86 21.26 -6.19
C LEU A 147 -22.93 20.70 -7.14
N ASP A 148 -22.97 19.39 -7.37
CA ASP A 148 -23.96 18.75 -8.23
C ASP A 148 -25.40 18.83 -7.66
N GLU A 149 -25.55 18.73 -6.33
CA GLU A 149 -26.85 18.96 -5.67
C GLU A 149 -27.33 20.42 -5.79
N ASN A 150 -26.41 21.38 -5.86
CA ASN A 150 -26.76 22.79 -6.02
C ASN A 150 -27.09 23.17 -7.46
N ILE A 151 -26.43 22.56 -8.46
CA ILE A 151 -26.73 22.74 -9.89
C ILE A 151 -28.08 22.10 -10.26
N SER A 152 -28.39 20.93 -9.72
CA SER A 152 -29.68 20.26 -9.93
C SER A 152 -30.86 21.01 -9.31
N ARG A 153 -30.65 21.79 -8.25
CA ARG A 153 -31.68 22.68 -7.69
C ARG A 153 -31.85 24.00 -8.45
N SER A 154 -30.77 24.60 -8.97
CA SER A 154 -30.87 25.88 -9.70
C SER A 154 -31.52 25.74 -11.08
N THR A 155 -31.43 24.57 -11.72
CA THR A 155 -32.04 24.30 -13.04
C THR A 155 -33.53 23.97 -12.98
N ALA A 156 -34.08 23.70 -11.79
CA ALA A 156 -35.51 23.41 -11.60
C ALA A 156 -36.38 24.67 -11.38
N GLU A 157 -35.77 25.82 -11.08
CA GLU A 157 -36.49 27.07 -10.76
C GLU A 157 -36.69 28.01 -11.97
N ASP A 158 -36.11 27.69 -13.14
CA ASP A 158 -36.10 28.56 -14.34
C ASP A 158 -36.95 28.06 -15.52
N LEU A 159 -37.96 27.20 -15.29
CA LEU A 159 -38.93 26.86 -16.34
C LEU A 159 -40.14 27.82 -16.31
N PRO A 160 -40.29 28.72 -17.29
CA PRO A 160 -41.50 29.51 -17.42
C PRO A 160 -42.65 28.60 -17.86
N PHE A 161 -43.75 28.63 -17.08
CA PHE A 161 -45.02 27.97 -17.37
C PHE A 161 -45.63 28.44 -18.70
#